data_AF-A0A940HFT7-F1
#
_entry.id   AF-A0A940HFT7-F1
#
_cell.length_a   1.000
_cell.length_b   1.000
_cell.length_c   1.000
_cell.angle_alpha   90.00
_cell.angle_beta   90.00
_cell.angle_gamma   90.00
#
_symmetry.space_group_name_H-M   'P 1'
#
loop_
_entity.id
_entity.type
_entity.pdbx_description
1 polymer ?
#
loop_
_entity_poly.entity_id
_entity_poly.type
_entity_poly.pdbx_seq_one_letter_code
_entity_poly.pdbx_strand_id
1 'polypeptide(L)'
;LQFHSPSNFEAWHGMHDFIRFQSADMQENPGDPPGVSGWPAYYQIPQFHEAWINSDTLPKRNIFTDLLISNGYMRSGELLQIDPVAFTNTLPNPVNPDTLINDVLSQLYRVPLSDTSKGVIKKAILLTGQAQDYYWSNAWNAYKADPTDMVKYEVVYLRLKALYKYFMNLAEYQLA
;
A
#
# COMPACT_ATOMS: atom_id res chain seq x y z
N LEU A 1 -6.77 3.11 3.66
CA LEU A 1 -6.62 4.00 4.83
C LEU A 1 -7.98 4.14 5.48
N GLN A 2 -8.12 3.80 6.76
CA GLN A 2 -9.34 4.10 7.50
C GLN A 2 -9.12 5.41 8.24
N PHE A 3 -9.81 6.48 7.81
CA PHE A 3 -9.87 7.72 8.57
C PHE A 3 -10.96 7.58 9.63
N HIS A 4 -10.64 7.91 10.88
CA HIS A 4 -11.58 7.84 11.97
C HIS A 4 -12.69 8.89 11.81
N SER A 5 -13.84 8.64 12.44
CA SER A 5 -14.99 9.54 12.44
C SER A 5 -14.60 10.94 12.93
N PRO A 6 -15.21 12.03 12.42
CA PRO A 6 -14.94 13.41 12.85
C PRO A 6 -15.38 13.72 14.29
N SER A 7 -15.66 12.71 15.12
CA SER A 7 -15.91 12.85 16.55
C SER A 7 -14.74 13.51 17.30
N ASN A 8 -13.51 13.37 16.78
CA ASN A 8 -12.35 14.11 17.23
C ASN A 8 -11.81 15.01 16.09
N PHE A 9 -12.33 16.23 16.00
CA PHE A 9 -11.93 17.18 14.96
C PHE A 9 -10.43 17.46 14.93
N GLU A 10 -9.76 17.53 16.09
CA GLU A 10 -8.32 17.79 16.17
C GLU A 10 -7.51 16.66 15.51
N ALA A 11 -7.83 15.41 15.86
CA ALA A 11 -7.19 14.24 15.25
C ALA A 11 -7.49 14.18 13.74
N TRP A 12 -8.75 14.40 13.35
CA TRP A 12 -9.17 14.39 11.95
C TRP A 12 -8.42 15.43 11.13
N HIS A 13 -8.43 16.70 11.53
CA HIS A 13 -7.70 17.77 10.85
C HIS A 13 -6.19 17.50 10.84
N GLY A 14 -5.63 17.06 11.98
CA GLY A 14 -4.21 16.73 12.07
C GLY A 14 -3.78 15.58 11.15
N MET A 15 -4.64 14.61 10.89
CA MET A 15 -4.40 13.54 9.92
C MET A 15 -4.47 14.04 8.48
N HIS A 16 -5.43 14.89 8.13
CA HIS A 16 -5.50 15.51 6.80
C HIS A 16 -4.30 16.41 6.53
N ASP A 17 -3.90 17.21 7.52
CA ASP A 17 -2.71 18.04 7.44
C ASP A 17 -1.45 17.18 7.28
N PHE A 18 -1.34 16.07 8.01
CA PHE A 18 -0.23 15.13 7.82
C PHE A 18 -0.16 14.63 6.37
N ILE A 19 -1.26 14.17 5.79
CA ILE A 19 -1.29 13.70 4.40
C ILE A 19 -0.91 14.84 3.44
N ARG A 20 -1.45 16.05 3.64
CA ARG A 20 -1.09 17.23 2.85
C ARG A 20 0.41 17.54 2.93
N PHE A 21 1.01 17.49 4.12
CA PHE A 21 2.45 17.73 4.30
C PHE A 21 3.28 16.70 3.55
N GLN A 22 2.91 15.41 3.63
CA GLN A 22 3.60 14.35 2.89
C GLN A 22 3.49 14.59 1.37
N SER A 23 2.32 14.99 0.87
CA SER A 23 2.15 15.36 -0.54
C SER A 23 2.99 16.58 -0.92
N ALA A 24 3.08 17.60 -0.05
CA ALA A 24 3.93 18.77 -0.29
C ALA A 24 5.43 18.40 -0.36
N ASP A 25 5.91 17.51 0.51
CA ASP A 25 7.29 17.00 0.49
C ASP A 25 7.60 16.20 -0.78
N MET A 26 6.56 15.59 -1.37
CA MET A 26 6.59 14.92 -2.67
C MET A 26 6.33 15.87 -3.86
N GLN A 27 6.34 17.19 -3.60
CA GLN A 27 6.15 18.25 -4.59
C GLN A 27 4.74 18.28 -5.22
N GLU A 28 3.73 17.81 -4.50
CA GLU A 28 2.33 17.72 -4.95
C GLU A 28 1.36 18.26 -3.87
N ASN A 29 1.60 19.47 -3.36
CA ASN A 29 0.74 20.06 -2.32
C ASN A 29 -0.71 20.29 -2.82
N PRO A 30 -1.71 19.58 -2.28
CA PRO A 30 -3.10 19.82 -2.65
C PRO A 30 -3.55 21.20 -2.15
N GLY A 31 -3.90 22.08 -3.08
CA GLY A 31 -4.33 23.46 -2.80
C GLY A 31 -3.25 24.52 -3.00
N ASP A 32 -2.03 24.13 -3.38
CA ASP A 32 -0.96 25.07 -3.76
C ASP A 32 -0.25 24.57 -5.04
N PRO A 33 -0.97 24.47 -6.18
CA PRO A 33 -0.34 24.13 -7.44
C PRO A 33 0.56 25.28 -7.92
N PRO A 34 1.61 24.98 -8.71
CA PRO A 34 2.65 25.94 -9.10
C PRO A 34 2.14 27.02 -10.08
N GLY A 35 0.89 26.93 -10.53
CA GLY A 35 0.23 27.95 -11.34
C GLY A 35 -1.24 27.65 -11.58
N VAL A 36 -1.91 28.57 -12.28
CA VAL A 36 -3.34 28.48 -12.64
C VAL A 36 -3.68 27.25 -13.49
N SER A 37 -2.68 26.68 -14.18
CA SER A 37 -2.82 25.46 -14.98
C SER A 37 -2.65 24.17 -14.16
N GLY A 38 -2.49 24.27 -12.84
CA GLY A 38 -2.20 23.13 -11.98
C GLY A 38 -0.72 22.74 -12.00
N TRP A 39 -0.44 21.48 -11.65
CA TRP A 39 0.89 20.89 -11.84
C TRP A 39 1.18 20.77 -13.34
N PRO A 40 2.31 21.31 -13.84
CA PRO A 40 2.63 21.24 -15.26
C PRO A 40 2.70 19.77 -15.66
N ALA A 41 1.78 19.38 -16.54
CA ALA A 41 1.93 18.14 -17.28
C ALA A 41 3.24 18.24 -18.07
N TYR A 42 4.17 17.32 -17.88
CA TYR A 42 4.71 16.52 -18.99
C TYR A 42 5.15 17.20 -20.31
N TYR A 43 5.59 18.47 -20.38
CA TYR A 43 6.03 19.08 -21.66
C TYR A 43 7.16 20.13 -21.59
N GLN A 44 7.82 20.34 -20.43
CA GLN A 44 8.99 21.23 -20.39
C GLN A 44 10.23 20.53 -20.97
N ILE A 45 10.61 20.96 -22.17
CA ILE A 45 11.85 20.53 -22.85
C ILE A 45 13.05 20.88 -21.94
N PRO A 46 13.96 19.93 -21.67
CA PRO A 46 14.16 18.64 -22.36
C PRO A 46 13.59 17.40 -21.66
N GLN A 47 12.89 17.53 -20.52
CA GLN A 47 12.42 16.37 -19.75
C GLN A 47 10.96 16.06 -20.07
N PHE A 48 10.74 15.05 -20.92
CA PHE A 48 9.43 14.72 -21.47
C PHE A 48 8.60 13.74 -20.62
N HIS A 49 9.15 13.11 -19.57
CA HIS A 49 8.45 12.07 -18.79
C HIS A 49 8.87 12.02 -17.31
N GLU A 50 7.92 11.68 -16.43
CA GLU A 50 8.14 11.18 -15.06
C GLU A 50 8.91 12.09 -14.08
N ALA A 51 8.99 13.41 -14.31
CA ALA A 51 9.70 14.32 -13.41
C ALA A 51 9.20 14.31 -11.95
N TRP A 52 7.95 13.87 -11.71
CA TRP A 52 7.35 13.69 -10.39
C TRP A 52 7.87 12.45 -9.62
N ILE A 53 8.47 11.48 -10.33
CA ILE A 53 9.18 10.35 -9.76
C ILE A 53 10.67 10.45 -10.11
N ASN A 54 11.44 10.98 -9.17
CA ASN A 54 12.86 11.19 -9.35
C ASN A 54 13.64 10.68 -8.13
N SER A 55 14.96 10.86 -8.14
CA SER A 55 15.84 10.41 -7.05
C SER A 55 15.54 11.04 -5.69
N ASP A 56 14.76 12.12 -5.62
CA ASP A 56 14.33 12.77 -4.38
C ASP A 56 12.90 12.37 -3.97
N THR A 57 11.94 12.37 -4.90
CA THR A 57 10.52 12.08 -4.59
C THR A 57 10.22 10.59 -4.44
N LEU A 58 10.93 9.71 -5.15
CA LEU A 58 10.73 8.25 -5.05
C LEU A 58 11.05 7.70 -3.65
N PRO A 59 12.22 8.01 -3.04
CA PRO A 59 12.49 7.58 -1.67
C PRO A 59 11.45 8.09 -0.67
N LYS A 60 10.97 9.33 -0.82
CA LYS A 60 9.96 9.92 0.06
C LYS A 60 8.61 9.19 -0.02
N ARG A 61 8.16 8.85 -1.24
CA ARG A 61 6.94 8.04 -1.48
C ARG A 61 7.04 6.66 -0.83
N ASN A 62 8.20 6.02 -0.95
CA ASN A 62 8.46 4.74 -0.30
C ASN A 62 8.47 4.86 1.23
N ILE A 63 9.13 5.88 1.80
CA ILE A 63 9.14 6.13 3.25
C ILE A 63 7.71 6.33 3.78
N PHE A 64 6.88 7.09 3.07
CA PHE A 64 5.51 7.35 3.46
C PHE A 64 4.64 6.08 3.46
N THR A 65 4.69 5.30 2.37
CA THR A 65 3.95 4.04 2.29
C THR A 65 4.47 3.00 3.29
N ASP A 66 5.78 2.93 3.49
CA ASP A 66 6.42 2.10 4.51
C ASP A 66 5.98 2.46 5.93
N LEU A 67 5.88 3.77 6.25
CA LEU A 67 5.38 4.25 7.52
C LEU A 67 3.95 3.75 7.74
N LEU A 68 3.07 3.97 6.76
CA LEU A 68 1.65 3.66 6.87
C LEU A 68 1.35 2.16 6.93
N ILE A 69 2.11 1.32 6.23
CA ILE A 69 1.94 -0.15 6.29
C ILE A 69 2.62 -0.78 7.51
N SER A 70 3.61 -0.09 8.09
CA SER A 70 4.42 -0.66 9.17
C SER A 70 3.98 -0.24 10.55
N ASN A 71 4.15 1.05 10.87
CA ASN A 71 3.97 1.59 12.21
C ASN A 71 2.73 2.49 12.32
N GLY A 72 2.25 3.00 11.19
CA GLY A 72 1.22 4.02 11.13
C GLY A 72 1.69 5.39 11.64
N TYR A 73 0.77 6.35 11.61
CA TYR A 73 0.94 7.70 12.12
C TYR A 73 -0.05 7.96 13.26
N MET A 74 0.46 8.19 14.47
CA MET A 74 -0.35 8.45 15.66
C MET A 74 -0.58 9.95 15.83
N ARG A 75 -1.84 10.38 15.97
CA ARG A 75 -2.21 11.76 16.28
C ARG A 75 -3.36 11.82 17.26
N SER A 76 -3.15 12.52 18.37
CA SER A 76 -4.17 12.79 19.39
C SER A 76 -4.97 11.54 19.83
N GLY A 77 -4.27 10.40 19.96
CA GLY A 77 -4.82 9.11 20.38
C GLY A 77 -5.36 8.22 19.25
N GLU A 78 -5.36 8.69 18.01
CA GLU A 78 -5.85 7.94 16.84
C GLU A 78 -4.69 7.53 15.92
N LEU A 79 -4.74 6.29 15.42
CA LEU A 79 -3.70 5.69 14.59
C LEU A 79 -4.13 5.62 13.13
N LEU A 80 -3.47 6.36 12.25
CA LEU A 80 -3.62 6.21 10.81
C LEU A 80 -2.67 5.12 10.31
N GLN A 81 -3.21 3.95 9.98
CA GLN A 81 -2.44 2.82 9.48
C GLN A 81 -3.18 2.11 8.34
N ILE A 82 -2.43 1.49 7.42
CA ILE A 82 -3.01 0.55 6.46
C ILE A 82 -3.24 -0.77 7.19
N ASP A 83 -4.49 -1.24 7.19
CA ASP A 83 -4.81 -2.59 7.62
C ASP A 83 -4.82 -3.53 6.39
N PRO A 84 -3.77 -4.34 6.19
CA PRO A 84 -3.66 -5.21 5.04
C PRO A 84 -4.64 -6.38 5.11
N VAL A 85 -5.04 -6.82 6.31
CA VAL A 85 -5.97 -7.94 6.49
C VAL A 85 -7.39 -7.48 6.19
N ALA A 86 -7.80 -6.31 6.68
CA ALA A 86 -9.09 -5.72 6.35
C ALA A 86 -9.23 -5.47 4.84
N PHE A 87 -8.21 -4.91 4.18
CA PHE A 87 -8.22 -4.75 2.72
C PHE A 87 -8.31 -6.09 1.99
N THR A 88 -7.52 -7.09 2.41
CA THR A 88 -7.57 -8.43 1.79
C THR A 88 -8.95 -9.10 1.95
N ASN A 89 -9.66 -8.84 3.05
CA ASN A 89 -11.03 -9.34 3.24
C ASN A 89 -12.06 -8.71 2.28
N THR A 90 -11.77 -7.58 1.62
CA THR A 90 -12.69 -7.00 0.62
C THR A 90 -12.53 -7.61 -0.76
N LEU A 91 -11.50 -8.46 -0.96
CA LEU A 91 -11.21 -9.11 -2.23
C LEU A 91 -12.10 -10.36 -2.43
N PRO A 92 -12.40 -10.74 -3.68
CA PRO A 92 -13.37 -11.80 -3.96
C PRO A 92 -12.87 -13.20 -3.59
N ASN A 93 -11.58 -13.50 -3.80
CA ASN A 93 -11.03 -14.83 -3.50
C ASN A 93 -9.62 -14.77 -2.89
N PRO A 94 -9.47 -14.28 -1.64
CA PRO A 94 -8.16 -14.14 -1.00
C PRO A 94 -7.55 -15.47 -0.54
N VAL A 95 -8.30 -16.58 -0.54
CA VAL A 95 -7.77 -17.90 -0.10
C VAL A 95 -6.79 -18.50 -1.10
N ASN A 96 -7.01 -18.27 -2.40
CA ASN A 96 -6.07 -18.72 -3.43
C ASN A 96 -4.98 -17.63 -3.63
N PRO A 97 -3.69 -17.98 -3.50
CA PRO A 97 -2.63 -16.97 -3.53
C PRO A 97 -2.38 -16.37 -4.92
N ASP A 98 -2.70 -17.09 -6.00
CA ASP A 98 -2.58 -16.56 -7.36
C ASP A 98 -3.70 -15.54 -7.65
N THR A 99 -4.94 -15.87 -7.26
CA THR A 99 -6.06 -14.91 -7.40
C THR A 99 -5.87 -13.70 -6.51
N LEU A 100 -5.41 -13.90 -5.26
CA LEU A 100 -5.08 -12.81 -4.35
C LEU A 100 -4.08 -11.83 -4.98
N ILE A 101 -2.97 -12.31 -5.51
CA ILE A 101 -1.96 -11.44 -6.14
C ILE A 101 -2.55 -10.71 -7.35
N ASN A 102 -3.31 -11.39 -8.20
CA ASN A 102 -3.92 -10.74 -9.36
C ASN A 102 -4.95 -9.67 -8.96
N ASP A 103 -5.80 -9.97 -7.96
CA ASP A 103 -6.80 -9.03 -7.46
C ASP A 103 -6.13 -7.81 -6.84
N VAL A 104 -5.09 -8.00 -6.02
CA VAL A 104 -4.31 -6.90 -5.44
C VAL A 104 -3.66 -6.04 -6.53
N LEU A 105 -2.97 -6.66 -7.48
CA LEU A 105 -2.30 -5.92 -8.56
C LEU A 105 -3.29 -5.19 -9.46
N SER A 106 -4.51 -5.71 -9.65
CA SER A 106 -5.56 -5.02 -10.41
C SER A 106 -6.01 -3.71 -9.76
N GLN A 107 -5.88 -3.58 -8.45
CA GLN A 107 -6.23 -2.37 -7.71
C GLN A 107 -5.06 -1.41 -7.61
N LEU A 108 -3.84 -1.94 -7.47
CA LEU A 108 -2.66 -1.12 -7.20
C LEU A 108 -1.93 -0.67 -8.48
N TYR A 109 -1.93 -1.47 -9.55
CA TYR A 109 -1.05 -1.25 -10.71
C TYR A 109 -1.87 -1.03 -11.99
N ARG A 110 -1.41 -0.10 -12.84
CA ARG A 110 -1.93 0.05 -14.21
C ARG A 110 -1.21 -0.81 -15.24
N VAL A 111 0.02 -1.20 -14.96
CA VAL A 111 0.84 -2.04 -15.84
C VAL A 111 0.94 -3.45 -15.22
N PRO A 112 0.60 -4.51 -15.97
CA PRO A 112 0.63 -5.85 -15.43
C PRO A 112 2.06 -6.31 -15.17
N LEU A 113 2.26 -6.92 -14.00
CA LEU A 113 3.50 -7.61 -13.68
C LEU A 113 3.55 -8.95 -14.44
N SER A 114 4.76 -9.40 -14.82
CA SER A 114 4.93 -10.71 -15.46
C SER A 114 4.52 -11.86 -14.52
N ASP A 115 3.99 -12.96 -15.08
CA ASP A 115 3.59 -14.12 -14.27
C ASP A 115 4.79 -14.77 -13.56
N THR A 116 5.99 -14.70 -14.16
CA THR A 116 7.23 -15.12 -13.51
C THR A 116 7.50 -14.31 -12.24
N SER A 117 7.41 -12.97 -12.32
CA SER A 117 7.61 -12.10 -11.17
C SER A 117 6.55 -12.34 -10.10
N LYS A 118 5.27 -12.49 -10.48
CA LYS A 118 4.19 -12.85 -9.54
C LYS A 118 4.50 -14.16 -8.81
N GLY A 119 4.97 -15.18 -9.54
CA GLY A 119 5.34 -16.48 -8.96
C GLY A 119 6.50 -16.38 -7.96
N VAL A 120 7.52 -15.58 -8.26
CA VAL A 120 8.65 -15.33 -7.34
C VAL A 120 8.17 -14.63 -6.07
N ILE A 121 7.35 -13.59 -6.20
CA ILE A 121 6.80 -12.82 -5.07
C ILE A 121 5.88 -13.68 -4.22
N LYS A 122 4.99 -14.45 -4.86
CA LYS A 122 4.12 -15.44 -4.19
C LYS A 122 4.94 -16.37 -3.30
N LYS A 123 5.95 -17.01 -3.89
CA LYS A 123 6.80 -17.97 -3.20
C LYS A 123 7.56 -17.32 -2.06
N ALA A 124 8.20 -16.19 -2.30
CA ALA A 124 9.03 -15.52 -1.31
C ALA A 124 8.22 -15.02 -0.10
N ILE A 125 7.05 -14.44 -0.35
CA ILE A 125 6.30 -13.70 0.67
C ILE A 125 5.12 -14.52 1.20
N LEU A 126 4.11 -14.80 0.37
CA LEU A 126 2.87 -15.47 0.82
C LEU A 126 3.12 -16.91 1.27
N LEU A 127 4.01 -17.62 0.56
CA LEU A 127 4.37 -19.01 0.88
C LEU A 127 5.59 -19.10 1.80
N THR A 128 6.20 -17.98 2.19
CA THR A 128 7.37 -17.97 3.09
C THR A 128 8.51 -18.89 2.62
N GLY A 129 8.79 -18.86 1.31
CA GLY A 129 9.80 -19.68 0.64
C GLY A 129 9.34 -21.08 0.22
N GLN A 130 8.15 -21.50 0.64
CA GLN A 130 7.62 -22.84 0.38
C GLN A 130 7.08 -22.99 -1.05
N ALA A 131 7.07 -24.22 -1.56
CA ALA A 131 6.68 -24.49 -2.95
C ALA A 131 5.17 -24.60 -3.18
N GLN A 132 4.39 -24.87 -2.12
CA GLN A 132 2.99 -25.30 -2.25
C GLN A 132 2.02 -24.20 -1.81
N ASP A 133 0.96 -23.98 -2.59
CA ASP A 133 0.00 -22.89 -2.33
C ASP A 133 -0.84 -23.08 -1.07
N TYR A 134 -0.94 -24.32 -0.56
CA TYR A 134 -1.66 -24.59 0.68
C TYR A 134 -1.02 -23.90 1.90
N TYR A 135 0.26 -23.50 1.85
CA TYR A 135 0.88 -22.76 2.96
C TYR A 135 0.21 -21.42 3.21
N TRP A 136 -0.25 -20.73 2.15
CA TRP A 136 -1.08 -19.53 2.28
C TRP A 136 -2.52 -19.91 2.59
N SER A 137 -3.10 -20.81 1.78
CA SER A 137 -4.53 -21.16 1.89
C SER A 137 -4.91 -21.66 3.29
N ASN A 138 -4.07 -22.48 3.92
CA ASN A 138 -4.28 -22.99 5.28
C ASN A 138 -4.16 -21.89 6.33
N ALA A 139 -3.19 -20.98 6.21
CA ALA A 139 -3.03 -19.86 7.14
C ALA A 139 -4.24 -18.93 7.07
N TRP A 140 -4.69 -18.62 5.85
CA TRP A 140 -5.89 -17.80 5.62
C TRP A 140 -7.14 -18.47 6.20
N ASN A 141 -7.37 -19.74 5.88
CA ASN A 141 -8.54 -20.48 6.40
C ASN A 141 -8.51 -20.61 7.92
N ALA A 142 -7.35 -20.82 8.53
CA ALA A 142 -7.20 -20.87 9.98
C ALA A 142 -7.59 -19.53 10.63
N TYR A 143 -7.12 -18.40 10.07
CA TYR A 143 -7.55 -17.07 10.51
C TYR A 143 -9.06 -16.86 10.31
N LYS A 144 -9.63 -17.24 9.17
CA LYS A 144 -11.07 -17.06 8.91
C LYS A 144 -11.95 -17.92 9.82
N ALA A 145 -11.47 -19.09 10.25
CA ALA A 145 -12.18 -19.96 11.18
C ALA A 145 -12.21 -19.38 12.60
N ASP A 146 -11.20 -18.61 13.00
CA ASP A 146 -11.13 -17.96 14.31
C ASP A 146 -10.38 -16.62 14.21
N PRO A 147 -11.09 -15.54 13.81
CA PRO A 147 -10.47 -14.22 13.61
C PRO A 147 -10.01 -13.55 14.92
N THR A 148 -10.44 -14.06 16.08
CA THR A 148 -10.09 -13.53 17.40
C THR A 148 -8.79 -14.11 17.94
N ASP A 149 -8.31 -15.21 17.36
CA ASP A 149 -7.00 -15.78 17.68
C ASP A 149 -5.89 -14.90 17.11
N MET A 150 -5.25 -14.13 17.99
CA MET A 150 -4.17 -13.22 17.64
C MET A 150 -2.96 -13.92 17.01
N VAL A 151 -2.70 -15.20 17.32
CA VAL A 151 -1.58 -15.94 16.72
C VAL A 151 -1.89 -16.24 15.26
N LYS A 152 -3.11 -16.68 14.94
CA LYS A 152 -3.53 -16.94 13.56
C LYS A 152 -3.62 -15.65 12.75
N TYR A 153 -4.12 -14.58 13.36
CA TYR A 153 -4.14 -13.25 12.77
C TYR A 153 -2.73 -12.75 12.44
N GLU A 154 -1.78 -12.84 13.38
CA GLU A 154 -0.41 -12.35 13.20
C GLU A 154 0.28 -13.02 12.00
N VAL A 155 0.04 -14.32 11.78
CA VAL A 155 0.61 -15.06 10.63
C VAL A 155 0.14 -14.45 9.30
N VAL A 156 -1.16 -14.22 9.13
CA VAL A 156 -1.69 -13.63 7.89
C VAL A 156 -1.29 -12.16 7.77
N TYR A 157 -1.33 -11.42 8.88
CA TYR A 157 -0.96 -10.02 8.94
C TYR A 157 0.48 -9.78 8.50
N LEU A 158 1.45 -10.54 9.02
CA LEU A 158 2.86 -10.38 8.66
C LEU A 158 3.13 -10.66 7.19
N ARG A 159 2.52 -11.70 6.62
CA ARG A 159 2.67 -12.04 5.20
C ARG A 159 2.06 -10.98 4.30
N LEU A 160 0.85 -10.51 4.63
CA LEU A 160 0.17 -9.47 3.87
C LEU A 160 0.88 -8.13 4.00
N LYS A 161 1.30 -7.74 5.21
CA LYS A 161 2.13 -6.55 5.45
C LYS A 161 3.38 -6.55 4.57
N ALA A 162 4.11 -7.67 4.52
CA ALA A 162 5.27 -7.82 3.65
C ALA A 162 4.91 -7.73 2.17
N LEU A 163 3.79 -8.33 1.75
CA LEU A 163 3.33 -8.32 0.36
C LEU A 163 2.98 -6.90 -0.11
N TYR A 164 2.11 -6.20 0.61
CA TYR A 164 1.70 -4.85 0.26
C TYR A 164 2.87 -3.88 0.33
N LYS A 165 3.72 -3.99 1.35
CA LYS A 165 4.96 -3.21 1.41
C LYS A 165 5.85 -3.45 0.20
N TYR A 166 6.02 -4.71 -0.22
CA TYR A 166 6.83 -5.02 -1.40
C TYR A 166 6.25 -4.38 -2.66
N PHE A 167 4.93 -4.54 -2.89
CA PHE A 167 4.28 -3.92 -4.04
C PHE A 167 4.38 -2.40 -4.03
N MET A 168 4.13 -1.73 -2.91
CA MET A 168 4.22 -0.27 -2.83
C MET A 168 5.63 0.30 -3.05
N ASN A 169 6.67 -0.53 -2.90
CA ASN A 169 8.07 -0.14 -3.13
C ASN A 169 8.55 -0.38 -4.57
N LEU A 170 7.76 -1.06 -5.42
CA LEU A 170 8.10 -1.26 -6.83
C LEU A 170 7.80 -0.01 -7.65
N ALA A 171 8.58 0.22 -8.71
CA ALA A 171 8.39 1.37 -9.60
C ALA A 171 7.03 1.31 -10.31
N GLU A 172 6.55 0.11 -10.63
CA GLU A 172 5.25 -0.13 -11.25
C GLU A 172 4.07 0.36 -10.41
N TYR A 173 4.20 0.37 -9.08
CA TYR A 173 3.20 0.97 -8.19
C TYR A 173 3.16 2.48 -8.33
N GLN A 174 4.33 3.10 -8.53
CA GLN A 174 4.41 4.54 -8.59
C GLN A 174 3.81 5.06 -9.90
N LEU A 175 3.99 4.33 -11.01
CA LEU A 175 3.44 4.67 -12.33
C LEU A 175 1.90 4.54 -12.44
N ALA A 176 1.21 4.19 -11.34
CA ALA A 176 -0.23 3.91 -11.30
C ALA A 176 -1.11 5.14 -11.04
#